data_AF-A0A2M7NI32-F1
#
_entry.id   AF-A0A2M7NI32-F1
#
_cell.length_a   1.000
_cell.length_b   1.000
_cell.length_c   1.000
_cell.angle_alpha   90.00
_cell.angle_beta   90.00
_cell.angle_gamma   90.00
#
_symmetry.space_group_name_H-M   'P 1'
#
loop_
_entity.id
_entity.type
_entity.pdbx_description
1 polymer ?
#
loop_
_entity_poly.entity_id
_entity_poly.type
_entity_poly.pdbx_seq_one_letter_code
_entity_poly.pdbx_strand_id
1 'polypeptide(L)'
;MLDEKDENVLTVIRVMPFSMFLFLTYRLLLASFWAFYFAFLGLLVLDIQNYSLLEKIAYSLLCSQTAVAALLFVVTFATNKIEGITLIKGINFFVVLPALVFFIDSSWKHIFSVFPFYWTYKAMQEPNFLWILISIVSHLIVFLIGYYVFSKKME
;
A
#
# COMPACT_ATOMS: atom_id res chain seq x y z
N MET A 1 2.90 14.24 -6.66
CA MET A 1 4.31 13.91 -6.98
C MET A 1 4.53 13.66 -8.45
N LEU A 2 3.53 13.13 -9.17
CA LEU A 2 3.64 12.92 -10.62
C LEU A 2 3.47 14.22 -11.41
N ASP A 3 2.54 15.09 -11.03
CA ASP A 3 2.37 16.40 -11.67
C ASP A 3 3.63 17.27 -11.51
N GLU A 4 4.26 17.22 -10.35
CA GLU A 4 5.50 17.95 -10.06
C GLU A 4 6.70 17.41 -10.86
N LYS A 5 6.67 16.13 -11.26
CA LYS A 5 7.64 15.52 -12.18
C LYS A 5 7.38 15.98 -13.62
N ASP A 6 6.12 16.01 -14.05
CA ASP A 6 5.73 16.44 -15.40
C ASP A 6 6.03 17.91 -15.65
N GLU A 7 5.71 18.77 -14.69
CA GLU A 7 5.88 20.21 -14.81
C GLU A 7 7.33 20.66 -14.51
N ASN A 8 8.26 19.72 -14.25
CA ASN A 8 9.64 20.00 -13.80
C ASN A 8 9.74 20.87 -12.53
N VAL A 9 8.63 21.02 -11.79
CA VAL A 9 8.50 21.86 -10.59
C VAL A 9 9.37 21.32 -9.44
N LEU A 10 9.84 20.07 -9.52
CA LEU A 10 10.85 19.53 -8.60
C LEU A 10 12.12 20.38 -8.51
N THR A 11 12.52 21.06 -9.58
CA THR A 11 13.69 21.98 -9.56
C THR A 11 13.42 23.27 -8.78
N VAL A 12 12.19 23.78 -8.83
CA VAL A 12 11.75 24.96 -8.07
C VAL A 12 11.52 24.60 -6.59
N ILE A 13 11.03 23.39 -6.31
CA ILE A 13 10.87 22.89 -4.93
C ILE A 13 12.22 22.76 -4.21
N ARG A 14 13.33 22.47 -4.91
CA ARG A 14 14.68 22.43 -4.32
C ARG A 14 15.15 23.78 -3.77
N VAL A 15 14.57 24.89 -4.22
CA VAL A 15 14.91 26.24 -3.75
C VAL A 15 13.99 26.70 -2.61
N MET A 16 12.93 25.93 -2.31
CA MET A 16 12.07 26.19 -1.16
C MET A 16 12.71 25.65 0.14
N PRO A 17 12.44 26.28 1.30
CA PRO A 17 12.98 25.84 2.59
C PRO A 17 12.38 24.52 3.11
N PHE A 18 11.58 23.82 2.31
CA PHE A 18 10.91 22.58 2.69
C PHE A 18 11.70 21.36 2.26
N SER A 19 11.93 20.43 3.20
CA SER A 19 12.58 19.17 2.89
C SER A 19 11.68 18.29 2.02
N MET A 20 12.28 17.65 1.02
CA MET A 20 11.59 16.68 0.16
C MET A 20 10.95 15.52 0.95
N PHE A 21 11.54 15.20 2.10
CA PHE A 21 11.03 14.25 3.07
C PHE A 21 9.67 14.66 3.65
N LEU A 22 9.50 15.93 4.03
CA LEU A 22 8.23 16.42 4.58
C LEU A 22 7.11 16.32 3.54
N PHE A 23 7.43 16.66 2.29
CA PHE A 23 6.48 16.57 1.19
C PHE A 23 6.05 15.13 0.89
N LEU A 24 7.00 14.19 0.87
CA LEU A 24 6.69 12.76 0.74
C LEU A 24 5.83 12.28 1.91
N THR A 25 6.21 12.62 3.14
CA THR A 25 5.50 12.18 4.35
C THR A 25 4.05 12.67 4.35
N TYR A 26 3.81 13.94 3.99
CA TYR A 26 2.46 14.48 3.85
C TYR A 26 1.63 13.69 2.83
N ARG A 27 2.19 13.39 1.65
CA ARG A 27 1.50 12.62 0.60
C ARG A 27 1.22 11.18 1.05
N LEU A 28 2.15 10.53 1.76
CA LEU A 28 1.97 9.17 2.30
C LEU A 28 0.89 9.12 3.37
N LEU A 29 0.87 10.11 4.28
CA LEU A 29 -0.18 10.24 5.30
C LEU A 29 -1.55 10.43 4.66
N LEU A 30 -1.65 11.27 3.63
CA LEU A 30 -2.90 11.50 2.91
C LEU A 30 -3.38 10.24 2.19
N ALA A 31 -2.48 9.50 1.53
CA ALA A 31 -2.81 8.22 0.90
C ALA A 31 -3.26 7.18 1.94
N SER A 32 -2.56 7.08 3.07
CA SER A 32 -2.93 6.19 4.17
C SER A 32 -4.31 6.54 4.76
N PHE A 33 -4.59 7.82 4.97
CA PHE A 33 -5.87 8.27 5.52
C PHE A 33 -7.04 7.87 4.62
N TRP A 34 -6.96 8.15 3.32
CA TRP A 34 -8.02 7.77 2.39
C TRP A 34 -8.17 6.26 2.25
N ALA A 35 -7.06 5.52 2.18
CA ALA A 35 -7.11 4.07 2.11
C ALA A 35 -7.74 3.45 3.36
N PHE A 36 -7.38 3.93 4.56
CA PHE A 36 -8.03 3.52 5.81
C PHE A 36 -9.52 3.84 5.79
N TYR A 37 -9.89 5.08 5.42
CA TYR A 37 -11.28 5.53 5.44
C TYR A 37 -12.16 4.68 4.52
N PHE A 38 -11.74 4.47 3.26
CA PHE A 38 -12.51 3.66 2.32
C PHE A 38 -12.52 2.17 2.68
N ALA A 39 -11.41 1.61 3.16
CA ALA A 39 -11.38 0.22 3.60
C ALA A 39 -12.30 -0.01 4.81
N PHE A 40 -12.27 0.90 5.79
CA PHE A 40 -13.12 0.84 6.97
C PHE A 40 -14.61 0.98 6.62
N LEU A 41 -14.97 1.95 5.78
CA LEU A 41 -16.34 2.09 5.28
C LEU A 41 -16.79 0.85 4.50
N GLY A 42 -15.91 0.29 3.66
CA GLY A 42 -16.19 -0.94 2.92
C GLY A 42 -16.50 -2.11 3.85
N LEU A 43 -15.72 -2.31 4.91
CA LEU A 43 -15.94 -3.35 5.91
C LEU A 43 -17.18 -3.12 6.79
N LEU A 44 -17.60 -1.86 6.96
CA LEU A 44 -18.85 -1.53 7.65
C LEU A 44 -20.08 -1.83 6.78
N VAL A 45 -20.02 -1.52 5.48
CA VAL A 45 -21.17 -1.64 4.57
C VAL A 45 -21.35 -3.06 4.02
N LEU A 46 -20.25 -3.73 3.66
CA LEU A 46 -20.32 -5.01 2.94
C LEU A 46 -20.58 -6.23 3.83
N ASP A 47 -20.39 -6.09 5.15
CA ASP A 47 -20.59 -7.10 6.21
C ASP A 47 -20.34 -8.56 5.77
N ILE A 48 -19.25 -8.77 5.01
CA ILE A 48 -18.94 -10.04 4.33
C ILE A 48 -18.65 -11.15 5.34
N GLN A 49 -18.13 -10.78 6.50
CA GLN A 49 -17.95 -11.65 7.66
C GLN A 49 -18.27 -10.87 8.94
N ASN A 50 -18.66 -11.60 9.99
CA ASN A 50 -18.95 -11.06 11.33
C ASN A 50 -17.68 -10.62 12.07
N TYR A 51 -16.92 -9.69 11.50
CA TYR A 51 -15.76 -9.08 12.15
C TYR A 51 -16.23 -8.13 13.26
N SER A 52 -15.57 -8.20 14.41
CA SER A 52 -15.70 -7.21 15.47
C SER A 52 -15.25 -5.82 14.99
N LEU A 53 -15.69 -4.76 15.66
CA LEU A 53 -15.28 -3.40 15.34
C LEU A 53 -13.74 -3.23 15.37
N LEU A 54 -13.09 -3.89 16.33
CA LEU A 54 -11.64 -3.85 16.47
C LEU A 54 -10.92 -4.50 15.28
N GLU A 55 -11.43 -5.64 14.80
CA GLU A 55 -10.90 -6.31 13.60
C GLU A 55 -11.12 -5.46 12.35
N LYS A 56 -12.30 -4.82 12.20
CA LYS A 56 -12.56 -3.90 11.09
C LYS A 56 -11.54 -2.75 11.06
N ILE A 57 -11.17 -2.20 12.21
CA ILE A 57 -10.12 -1.16 12.34
C ILE A 57 -8.73 -1.73 12.05
N ALA A 58 -8.41 -2.91 12.56
CA ALA A 58 -7.10 -3.54 12.34
C ALA A 58 -6.87 -3.86 10.86
N TYR A 59 -7.86 -4.45 10.18
CA TYR A 59 -7.77 -4.78 8.76
C TYR A 59 -7.75 -3.52 7.88
N SER A 60 -8.49 -2.46 8.23
CA SER A 60 -8.41 -1.21 7.48
C SER A 60 -7.05 -0.51 7.63
N LEU A 61 -6.37 -0.64 8.78
CA LEU A 61 -4.98 -0.20 8.95
C LEU A 61 -4.00 -1.01 8.11
N LEU A 62 -4.16 -2.33 8.04
CA LEU A 62 -3.33 -3.16 7.16
C LEU A 62 -3.54 -2.77 5.69
N CYS A 63 -4.79 -2.55 5.26
CA CYS A 63 -5.10 -2.04 3.93
C CYS A 63 -4.55 -0.64 3.67
N SER A 64 -4.43 0.23 4.67
CA SER A 64 -3.82 1.54 4.44
C SER A 64 -2.30 1.43 4.19
N GLN A 65 -1.63 0.47 4.83
CA GLN A 65 -0.22 0.21 4.57
C GLN A 65 0.05 -0.31 3.15
N THR A 66 -0.87 -1.10 2.56
CA THR A 66 -0.75 -1.53 1.15
C THR A 66 -0.75 -0.32 0.21
N ALA A 67 -1.62 0.67 0.47
CA ALA A 67 -1.71 1.90 -0.33
C ALA A 67 -0.44 2.76 -0.21
N VAL A 68 0.15 2.86 0.99
CA VAL A 68 1.42 3.55 1.22
C VAL A 68 2.55 2.90 0.42
N ALA A 69 2.64 1.56 0.47
CA ALA A 69 3.63 0.82 -0.31
C ALA A 69 3.45 1.00 -1.82
N ALA A 70 2.21 0.96 -2.31
CA ALA A 70 1.90 1.20 -3.72
C ALA A 70 2.24 2.63 -4.16
N LEU A 71 1.93 3.63 -3.34
CA LEU A 71 2.30 5.03 -3.60
C LEU A 71 3.82 5.20 -3.69
N LEU A 72 4.56 4.65 -2.72
CA LEU A 72 6.02 4.69 -2.72
C LEU A 72 6.59 4.07 -3.99
N PHE A 73 6.09 2.91 -4.40
CA PHE A 73 6.52 2.26 -5.63
C PHE A 73 6.31 3.16 -6.85
N VAL A 74 5.08 3.67 -7.03
CA VAL A 74 4.73 4.51 -8.20
C VAL A 74 5.57 5.78 -8.22
N VAL A 75 5.68 6.47 -7.09
CA VAL A 75 6.47 7.70 -6.98
C VAL A 75 7.95 7.44 -7.24
N THR A 76 8.48 6.28 -6.85
CA THR A 76 9.90 5.94 -7.04
C THR A 76 10.20 5.61 -8.50
N PHE A 77 9.35 4.84 -9.16
CA PHE A 77 9.65 4.33 -10.51
C PHE A 77 9.13 5.20 -11.64
N ALA A 78 7.98 5.87 -11.48
CA ALA A 78 7.43 6.72 -12.54
C ALA A 78 8.31 7.94 -12.82
N THR A 79 8.58 8.21 -14.09
CA THR A 79 9.28 9.42 -14.53
C THR A 79 8.32 10.56 -14.85
N ASN A 80 7.10 10.23 -15.26
CA ASN A 80 6.03 11.18 -15.61
C ASN A 80 4.65 10.67 -15.16
N LYS A 81 3.61 11.49 -15.28
CA LYS A 81 2.23 11.17 -14.89
C LYS A 81 1.63 10.04 -15.69
N ILE A 82 1.89 10.00 -16.99
CA ILE A 82 1.35 8.96 -17.88
C ILE A 82 1.90 7.59 -17.46
N GLU A 83 3.21 7.51 -17.23
CA GLU A 83 3.87 6.31 -16.71
C GLU A 83 3.36 5.96 -15.32
N GLY A 84 3.19 6.94 -14.44
CA GLY A 84 2.64 6.71 -13.10
C GLY A 84 1.24 6.10 -13.12
N ILE A 85 0.36 6.56 -14.01
CA ILE A 85 -0.97 5.97 -14.21
C ILE A 85 -0.85 4.52 -14.72
N THR A 86 0.07 4.25 -15.65
CA THR A 86 0.31 2.89 -16.14
C THR A 86 0.83 1.96 -15.04
N LEU A 87 1.76 2.44 -14.21
CA LEU A 87 2.29 1.69 -13.07
C LEU A 87 1.22 1.42 -12.02
N ILE A 88 0.32 2.37 -11.74
CA ILE A 88 -0.82 2.16 -10.84
C ILE A 88 -1.72 1.03 -11.35
N LYS A 89 -2.02 1.00 -12.65
CA LYS A 89 -2.82 -0.08 -13.25
C LYS A 89 -2.12 -1.44 -13.10
N GLY A 90 -0.81 -1.49 -13.34
CA GLY A 90 -0.01 -2.70 -13.16
C GLY A 90 0.02 -3.18 -11.70
N ILE A 91 0.31 -2.29 -10.75
CA ILE A 91 0.39 -2.66 -9.34
C ILE A 91 -0.96 -3.06 -8.75
N ASN A 92 -2.06 -2.51 -9.26
CA ASN A 92 -3.40 -2.96 -8.87
C ASN A 92 -3.60 -4.45 -9.13
N PHE A 93 -3.08 -4.97 -10.24
CA PHE A 93 -3.13 -6.40 -10.50
C PHE A 93 -2.35 -7.17 -9.42
N PHE A 94 -1.14 -6.72 -9.07
CA PHE A 94 -0.34 -7.32 -7.99
C PHE A 94 -0.99 -7.26 -6.61
N VAL A 95 -1.78 -6.22 -6.32
CA VAL A 95 -2.54 -6.10 -5.06
C VAL A 95 -3.76 -7.01 -5.05
N VAL A 96 -4.48 -7.13 -6.17
CA VAL A 96 -5.73 -7.90 -6.25
C VAL A 96 -5.50 -9.40 -6.40
N LEU A 97 -4.42 -9.82 -7.07
CA LEU A 97 -4.13 -11.24 -7.36
C LEU A 97 -4.11 -12.10 -6.07
N PRO A 98 -3.47 -11.68 -4.96
CA PRO A 98 -3.51 -12.42 -3.70
C PRO A 98 -4.90 -12.53 -3.05
N ALA A 99 -5.88 -11.70 -3.43
CA ALA A 99 -7.26 -11.83 -2.97
C ALA A 99 -7.93 -13.12 -3.47
N LEU A 100 -7.35 -13.80 -4.47
CA LEU A 100 -7.80 -15.13 -4.88
C LEU A 100 -7.69 -16.18 -3.77
N VAL A 101 -6.96 -15.90 -2.69
CA VAL A 101 -6.88 -16.77 -1.51
C VAL A 101 -8.26 -17.09 -0.91
N PHE A 102 -9.24 -16.18 -1.03
CA PHE A 102 -10.60 -16.42 -0.56
C PHE A 102 -11.36 -17.50 -1.36
N PHE A 103 -10.92 -17.81 -2.58
CA PHE A 103 -11.62 -18.74 -3.49
C PHE A 103 -10.92 -20.09 -3.66
N ILE A 104 -9.69 -20.24 -3.15
CA ILE A 104 -8.91 -21.46 -3.26
C ILE A 104 -8.97 -22.13 -1.90
N ASP A 105 -9.32 -23.42 -1.81
CA ASP A 105 -9.37 -24.17 -0.54
C ASP A 105 -8.16 -25.11 -0.32
N SER A 106 -7.35 -25.30 -1.35
CA SER A 106 -6.17 -26.17 -1.32
C SER A 106 -4.91 -25.46 -0.78
N SER A 107 -3.87 -26.22 -0.40
CA SER A 107 -2.54 -25.71 -0.01
C SER A 107 -1.86 -24.84 -1.08
N TRP A 108 -2.39 -24.85 -2.31
CA TRP A 108 -2.03 -23.94 -3.41
C TRP A 108 -2.21 -22.46 -3.05
N LYS A 109 -3.02 -22.13 -2.03
CA LYS A 109 -3.13 -20.78 -1.46
C LYS A 109 -1.77 -20.12 -1.15
N HIS A 110 -0.75 -20.91 -0.78
CA HIS A 110 0.55 -20.38 -0.38
C HIS A 110 1.44 -19.88 -1.53
N ILE A 111 1.08 -20.14 -2.79
CA ILE A 111 1.81 -19.62 -3.95
C ILE A 111 1.83 -18.08 -3.93
N PHE A 112 0.78 -17.45 -3.42
CA PHE A 112 0.68 -16.00 -3.31
C PHE A 112 1.45 -15.40 -2.13
N SER A 113 2.08 -16.22 -1.28
CA SER A 113 2.87 -15.72 -0.12
C SER A 113 4.07 -14.85 -0.50
N VAL A 114 4.52 -14.92 -1.76
CA VAL A 114 5.53 -14.03 -2.34
C VAL A 114 5.06 -12.58 -2.34
N PHE A 115 3.75 -12.34 -2.43
CA PHE A 115 3.18 -11.00 -2.38
C PHE A 115 3.00 -10.55 -0.93
N PRO A 116 3.60 -9.43 -0.51
CA PRO A 116 3.49 -8.94 0.87
C PRO A 116 2.04 -8.73 1.33
N PHE A 117 1.16 -8.35 0.39
CA PHE A 117 -0.26 -8.09 0.61
C PHE A 117 -1.10 -9.36 0.80
N TYR A 118 -0.58 -10.53 0.41
CA TYR A 118 -1.22 -11.83 0.66
C TYR A 118 -1.52 -12.06 2.14
N TRP A 119 -0.58 -11.67 3.01
CA TRP A 119 -0.71 -11.89 4.44
C TRP A 119 -1.86 -11.10 5.05
N THR A 120 -2.21 -9.93 4.50
CA THR A 120 -3.42 -9.18 4.89
C THR A 120 -4.68 -9.96 4.54
N TYR A 121 -4.79 -10.46 3.30
CA TYR A 121 -5.97 -11.24 2.90
C TYR A 121 -6.06 -12.55 3.66
N LYS A 122 -4.93 -13.21 3.94
CA LYS A 122 -4.90 -14.41 4.77
C LYS A 122 -5.35 -14.14 6.21
N ALA A 123 -4.91 -13.03 6.80
CA ALA A 123 -5.34 -12.62 8.14
C ALA A 123 -6.85 -12.33 8.19
N MET A 124 -7.43 -11.79 7.12
CA MET A 124 -8.87 -11.59 7.00
C MET A 124 -9.63 -12.92 6.79
N GLN A 125 -9.10 -13.82 5.96
CA GLN A 125 -9.73 -15.12 5.70
C GLN A 125 -9.74 -16.04 6.92
N GLU A 126 -8.62 -16.10 7.64
CA GLU A 126 -8.42 -16.91 8.83
C GLU A 126 -7.96 -15.97 9.97
N PRO A 127 -8.89 -15.36 10.73
CA PRO A 127 -8.54 -14.42 11.79
C PRO A 127 -7.61 -15.08 12.83
N ASN A 128 -6.32 -14.73 12.76
CA ASN A 128 -5.30 -15.24 13.65
C ASN A 128 -4.26 -14.15 13.91
N PHE A 129 -3.91 -13.97 15.18
CA PHE A 129 -2.88 -13.02 15.61
C PHE A 129 -1.55 -13.22 14.88
N LEU A 130 -1.19 -14.47 14.59
CA LEU A 130 0.04 -14.81 13.87
C LEU A 130 0.03 -14.26 12.43
N TRP A 131 -1.11 -14.35 11.72
CA TRP A 131 -1.23 -13.81 10.35
C TRP A 131 -1.23 -12.28 10.34
N ILE A 132 -1.83 -11.65 11.36
CA ILE A 132 -1.78 -10.20 11.54
C ILE A 132 -0.33 -9.74 11.75
N LEU A 133 0.43 -10.42 12.64
CA LEU A 133 1.85 -10.11 12.86
C LEU A 133 2.68 -10.27 11.59
N ILE A 134 2.51 -11.36 10.85
CA ILE A 134 3.23 -11.59 9.59
C ILE A 134 2.88 -10.51 8.58
N SER A 135 1.62 -10.06 8.51
CA SER A 135 1.23 -8.95 7.66
C SER A 135 1.90 -7.64 8.06
N ILE A 136 1.93 -7.29 9.35
CA ILE A 136 2.62 -6.08 9.82
C ILE A 136 4.10 -6.13 9.43
N VAL A 137 4.76 -7.27 9.66
CA VAL A 137 6.17 -7.46 9.31
C VAL A 137 6.40 -7.36 7.80
N SER A 138 5.54 -7.97 6.97
CA SER A 138 5.68 -7.91 5.51
C SER A 138 5.53 -6.48 4.99
N HIS A 139 4.57 -5.71 5.51
CA HIS A 139 4.36 -4.32 5.12
C HIS A 139 5.49 -3.42 5.58
N LEU A 140 6.01 -3.60 6.79
CA LEU A 140 7.17 -2.88 7.29
C LEU A 140 8.41 -3.13 6.41
N ILE A 141 8.66 -4.38 6.03
CA ILE A 141 9.77 -4.73 5.13
C ILE A 141 9.63 -4.01 3.78
N VAL A 142 8.45 -4.05 3.17
CA VAL A 142 8.19 -3.38 1.89
C VAL A 142 8.33 -1.87 2.01
N PHE A 143 7.83 -1.29 3.09
CA PHE A 143 7.96 0.14 3.35
C PHE A 143 9.42 0.55 3.48
N LEU A 144 10.22 -0.18 4.27
CA LEU A 144 11.65 0.10 4.47
C LEU A 144 12.44 -0.05 3.16
N ILE A 145 12.20 -1.12 2.40
CA ILE A 145 12.84 -1.33 1.09
C ILE A 145 12.42 -0.20 0.13
N GLY A 146 11.13 0.10 0.03
CA GLY A 146 10.61 1.14 -0.85
C GLY A 146 11.17 2.52 -0.50
N TYR A 147 11.25 2.84 0.79
CA TYR A 147 11.83 4.09 1.27
C TYR A 147 13.33 4.17 0.98
N TYR A 148 14.09 3.10 1.21
CA TYR A 148 15.53 3.04 0.90
C TYR A 148 15.81 3.21 -0.61
N VAL A 149 15.02 2.54 -1.47
CA VAL A 149 15.15 2.69 -2.92
C VAL A 149 14.78 4.11 -3.37
N PHE A 150 13.73 4.70 -2.75
CA PHE A 150 13.35 6.08 -3.01
C PHE A 150 14.48 7.05 -2.64
N SER A 151 15.03 6.95 -1.42
CA SER A 151 16.08 7.87 -0.96
C SER A 151 17.31 7.83 -1.85
N LYS A 152 17.77 6.63 -2.24
CA LYS A 152 18.93 6.44 -3.12
C LYS A 152 18.73 7.03 -4.52
N LYS A 153 17.50 7.12 -5.00
CA LYS A 153 17.18 7.66 -6.34
C LYS A 153 17.04 9.18 -6.35
N MET A 154 16.87 9.79 -5.18
CA MET A 154 16.64 11.24 -5.03
C MET A 154 17.90 12.00 -4.58
N GLU A 155 18.90 11.29 -4.05
CA GLU A 155 20.30 11.74 -3.97
C GLU A 155 20.91 11.90 -5.37
#